data_AF-A0A358C5A5-F1
#
_entry.id   AF-A0A358C5A5-F1
#
_cell.length_a   1.000
_cell.length_b   1.000
_cell.length_c   1.000
_cell.angle_alpha   90.00
_cell.angle_beta   90.00
_cell.angle_gamma   90.00
#
_symmetry.space_group_name_H-M   'P 1'
#
loop_
_entity.id
_entity.type
_entity.pdbx_description
1 polymer ?
#
loop_
_entity_poly.entity_id
_entity_poly.type
_entity_poly.pdbx_seq_one_letter_code
_entity_poly.pdbx_strand_id
1 'polypeptide(L)'
;CDVLQADGGTRCASICGAWVAVADAVAGLLADGKLAETPLTDSIAAVSVGVVQGQPVLDLDYVEDSDCDTDMNVVMTGNGGIVEVQGTAEGAPFSRATLEALLDLATTGIARISASQQAALKAD
;
A
#
# COMPACT_ATOMS: atom_id res chain seq x y z
N CYS A 1 -6.65 6.95 -10.84
CA CYS A 1 -5.74 7.87 -10.14
C CYS A 1 -4.82 8.47 -11.17
N ASP A 2 -4.69 9.79 -11.20
CA ASP A 2 -3.79 10.48 -12.10
C ASP A 2 -2.56 10.93 -11.32
N VAL A 3 -1.39 10.46 -11.73
CA VAL A 3 -0.12 10.77 -11.09
C VAL A 3 0.39 12.09 -11.64
N LEU A 4 0.38 13.15 -10.83
CA LEU A 4 0.86 14.48 -11.21
C LEU A 4 2.39 14.60 -11.15
N GLN A 5 3.01 13.85 -10.24
CA GLN A 5 4.45 13.73 -10.06
C GLN A 5 4.78 12.31 -9.59
N ALA A 6 5.86 11.74 -10.11
CA ALA A 6 6.31 10.39 -9.80
C ALA A 6 7.75 10.39 -9.26
N ASP A 7 7.98 9.63 -8.20
CA ASP A 7 9.29 9.38 -7.60
C ASP A 7 9.32 8.02 -6.88
N GLY A 8 8.88 6.96 -7.58
CA GLY A 8 8.68 5.63 -6.99
C GLY A 8 7.28 5.43 -6.38
N GLY A 9 6.91 4.17 -6.12
CA GLY A 9 5.73 3.79 -5.33
C GLY A 9 4.34 4.21 -5.88
N THR A 10 4.23 4.78 -7.08
CA THR A 10 3.00 5.42 -7.58
C THR A 10 1.76 4.50 -7.60
N ARG A 11 1.95 3.20 -7.83
CA ARG A 11 0.89 2.19 -7.78
C ARG A 11 0.33 2.03 -6.38
N CYS A 12 1.19 1.81 -5.39
CA CYS A 12 0.81 1.66 -3.98
C CYS A 12 0.18 2.95 -3.45
N ALA A 13 0.79 4.11 -3.75
CA ALA A 13 0.23 5.41 -3.41
C ALA A 13 -1.18 5.61 -3.99
N SER A 14 -1.40 5.20 -5.25
CA SER A 14 -2.71 5.27 -5.90
C SER A 14 -3.75 4.39 -5.23
N ILE A 15 -3.41 3.18 -4.79
CA ILE A 15 -4.32 2.29 -4.04
C ILE A 15 -4.69 2.94 -2.71
N CYS A 16 -3.71 3.45 -1.97
CA CYS A 16 -3.93 4.08 -0.68
C CYS A 16 -4.81 5.34 -0.77
N GLY A 17 -4.57 6.20 -1.75
CA GLY A 17 -5.38 7.39 -1.98
C GLY A 17 -6.78 7.07 -2.51
N ALA A 18 -6.90 6.08 -3.41
CA ALA A 18 -8.20 5.64 -3.92
C ALA A 18 -9.10 5.11 -2.80
N TRP A 19 -8.54 4.38 -1.83
CA TRP A 19 -9.31 3.91 -0.68
C TRP A 19 -9.92 5.08 0.10
N VAL A 20 -9.14 6.10 0.44
CA VAL A 20 -9.63 7.29 1.15
C VAL A 20 -10.73 7.98 0.35
N ALA A 21 -10.52 8.20 -0.95
CA ALA A 21 -11.51 8.84 -1.81
C ALA A 21 -12.83 8.04 -1.91
N VAL A 22 -12.76 6.71 -1.99
CA VAL A 22 -13.95 5.85 -2.01
C VAL A 22 -14.66 5.88 -0.66
N ALA A 23 -13.93 5.81 0.45
CA ALA A 23 -14.50 5.87 1.79
C ALA A 23 -15.26 7.18 2.03
N ASP A 24 -14.67 8.32 1.65
CA ASP A 24 -15.29 9.63 1.74
C ASP A 24 -16.55 9.74 0.84
N ALA A 25 -16.46 9.31 -0.42
CA ALA A 25 -17.61 9.30 -1.32
C ALA A 25 -18.77 8.45 -0.80
N VAL A 26 -18.48 7.28 -0.22
CA VAL A 26 -19.50 6.41 0.40
C VAL A 26 -20.12 7.10 1.62
N ALA A 27 -19.32 7.77 2.46
CA ALA A 27 -19.83 8.52 3.60
C ALA A 27 -20.79 9.64 3.15
N GLY A 28 -20.45 10.38 2.08
CA GLY A 28 -21.33 11.38 1.48
C GLY A 28 -22.64 10.79 0.95
N LEU A 29 -22.58 9.64 0.26
CA LEU A 29 -23.79 8.96 -0.23
C LEU A 29 -24.70 8.43 0.89
N LEU A 30 -24.12 8.04 2.03
CA LEU A 30 -24.87 7.66 3.24
C LEU A 30 -25.54 8.88 3.87
N ALA A 31 -24.83 9.99 4.01
CA ALA A 31 -25.37 11.25 4.52
C ALA A 31 -26.53 11.77 3.64
N ASP A 32 -26.43 11.61 2.33
CA ASP A 32 -27.48 11.94 1.35
C ASP A 32 -28.66 10.95 1.36
N GLY A 33 -28.59 9.84 2.11
CA GLY A 33 -29.61 8.78 2.12
C GLY A 33 -29.70 7.99 0.80
N LYS A 34 -28.71 8.11 -0.09
CA LYS A 34 -28.62 7.34 -1.35
C LYS A 34 -28.14 5.91 -1.12
N LEU A 35 -27.43 5.68 -0.03
CA LEU A 35 -27.09 4.36 0.50
C LEU A 35 -27.78 4.16 1.84
N ALA A 36 -28.27 2.94 2.09
CA ALA A 36 -28.83 2.56 3.38
C ALA A 36 -27.74 2.19 4.39
N GLU A 37 -26.63 1.61 3.90
CA GLU A 37 -25.48 1.18 4.69
C GLU A 37 -24.21 1.21 3.83
N THR A 38 -23.05 1.18 4.48
CA THR A 38 -21.76 1.16 3.78
C THR A 38 -21.56 -0.19 3.07
N PRO A 39 -21.18 -0.21 1.78
CA PRO A 39 -20.78 -1.44 1.09
C PRO A 39 -19.34 -1.86 1.41
N LEU A 40 -18.58 -1.04 2.15
CA LEU A 40 -17.16 -1.25 2.41
C LEU A 40 -17.00 -2.26 3.55
N THR A 41 -16.34 -3.38 3.27
CA THR A 41 -16.20 -4.49 4.23
C THR A 41 -14.94 -4.39 5.07
N ASP A 42 -13.89 -3.73 4.57
CA ASP A 42 -12.65 -3.42 5.28
C ASP A 42 -11.95 -2.25 4.58
N SER A 43 -10.91 -1.71 5.21
CA SER A 43 -9.93 -0.80 4.60
C SER A 43 -8.89 -1.56 3.79
N ILE A 44 -8.20 -0.85 2.89
CA ILE A 44 -7.10 -1.39 2.10
C ILE A 44 -5.94 -0.38 2.02
N ALA A 45 -4.72 -0.88 2.09
CA ALA A 45 -3.50 -0.12 1.92
C ALA A 45 -2.43 -0.97 1.25
N ALA A 46 -1.48 -0.29 0.62
CA ALA A 46 -0.42 -0.90 -0.16
C ALA A 46 0.90 -0.18 0.05
N VAL A 47 2.00 -0.91 -0.07
CA VAL A 47 3.35 -0.33 -0.01
C VAL A 47 4.32 -1.15 -0.86
N SER A 48 5.34 -0.50 -1.40
CA SER A 48 6.48 -1.18 -2.01
C SER A 48 7.52 -1.52 -0.94
N VAL A 49 8.23 -2.62 -1.15
CA VAL A 49 9.40 -3.04 -0.37
C VAL A 49 10.40 -3.64 -1.34
N GLY A 50 11.69 -3.60 -1.00
CA GLY A 50 12.71 -4.20 -1.86
C GLY A 50 14.01 -4.46 -1.14
N VAL A 51 14.99 -4.97 -1.87
CA VAL A 51 16.34 -5.18 -1.37
C VAL A 51 17.30 -4.24 -2.07
N VAL A 52 17.87 -3.31 -1.31
CA VAL A 52 18.87 -2.35 -1.79
C VAL A 52 20.20 -2.67 -1.12
N GLN A 53 21.22 -3.00 -1.93
CA GLN A 53 22.56 -3.38 -1.43
C GLN A 53 22.53 -4.49 -0.36
N GLY A 54 21.63 -5.47 -0.53
CA GLY A 54 21.45 -6.59 0.40
C GLY A 54 20.66 -6.27 1.67
N GLN A 55 20.09 -5.06 1.81
CA GLN A 55 19.24 -4.68 2.94
C GLN A 55 17.78 -4.56 2.52
N PRO A 56 16.82 -5.13 3.29
CA PRO A 56 15.39 -4.88 3.10
C PRO A 56 15.04 -3.41 3.38
N VAL A 57 14.34 -2.76 2.45
CA VAL A 57 13.92 -1.36 2.51
C VAL A 57 12.41 -1.26 2.28
N LEU A 58 11.79 -0.28 2.95
CA LEU A 58 10.36 0.03 2.87
C LEU A 58 10.16 1.30 2.06
N ASP A 59 9.13 1.32 1.20
CA ASP A 59 8.67 2.49 0.47
C ASP A 59 9.76 3.09 -0.44
N LEU A 60 10.15 2.29 -1.44
CA LEU A 60 11.24 2.64 -2.36
C LEU A 60 10.93 3.92 -3.15
N ASP A 61 11.89 4.85 -3.17
CA ASP A 61 11.89 5.96 -4.12
C ASP A 61 12.30 5.50 -5.54
N TYR A 62 12.29 6.41 -6.53
CA TYR A 62 12.62 6.02 -7.91
C TYR A 62 14.05 5.50 -8.07
N VAL A 63 15.02 6.10 -7.37
CA VAL A 63 16.43 5.70 -7.47
C VAL A 63 16.59 4.31 -6.88
N GLU A 64 16.02 4.09 -5.70
CA GLU A 64 16.02 2.81 -5.01
C GLU A 64 15.33 1.72 -5.85
N ASP A 65 14.16 2.01 -6.43
CA ASP A 65 13.42 1.08 -7.30
C ASP A 65 14.20 0.72 -8.57
N SER A 66 14.85 1.72 -9.20
CA SER A 66 15.62 1.52 -10.43
C SER A 66 16.91 0.72 -10.26
N ASP A 67 17.50 0.75 -9.06
CA ASP A 67 18.76 0.09 -8.74
C ASP A 67 18.58 -1.16 -7.85
N CYS A 68 17.33 -1.54 -7.49
CA CYS A 68 17.13 -2.68 -6.60
C CYS A 68 17.29 -4.03 -7.28
N ASP A 69 17.80 -5.01 -6.54
CA ASP A 69 17.93 -6.39 -7.02
C ASP A 69 16.57 -7.12 -7.05
N THR A 70 15.61 -6.61 -6.28
CA THR A 70 14.28 -7.19 -6.05
C THR A 70 13.33 -6.13 -5.54
N ASP A 71 12.21 -5.95 -6.23
CA ASP A 71 11.08 -5.13 -5.81
C ASP A 71 9.88 -6.01 -5.47
N MET A 72 9.04 -5.53 -4.56
CA MET A 72 7.78 -6.18 -4.23
C MET A 72 6.73 -5.16 -3.83
N ASN A 73 5.55 -5.29 -4.41
CA ASN A 73 4.36 -4.54 -4.02
C ASN A 73 3.46 -5.45 -3.17
N VAL A 74 3.03 -4.94 -2.03
CA VAL A 74 2.15 -5.67 -1.10
C VAL A 74 0.89 -4.85 -0.86
N VAL A 75 -0.26 -5.51 -0.92
CA VAL A 75 -1.57 -4.93 -0.64
C VAL A 75 -2.25 -5.75 0.45
N MET A 76 -2.69 -5.08 1.53
CA MET A 76 -3.34 -5.72 2.67
C MET A 76 -4.61 -4.99 3.09
N THR A 77 -5.52 -5.75 3.69
CA THR A 77 -6.72 -5.23 4.33
C THR A 77 -6.42 -4.69 5.73
N GLY A 78 -7.34 -3.91 6.29
CA GLY A 78 -7.22 -3.35 7.65
C GLY A 78 -7.13 -4.40 8.76
N ASN A 79 -7.75 -5.56 8.57
CA ASN A 79 -7.63 -6.69 9.50
C ASN A 79 -6.35 -7.53 9.33
N GLY A 80 -5.44 -7.13 8.44
CA GLY A 80 -4.16 -7.81 8.21
C GLY A 80 -4.21 -8.96 7.18
N GLY A 81 -5.34 -9.15 6.50
CA GLY A 81 -5.44 -10.06 5.37
C GLY A 81 -4.60 -9.59 4.19
N ILE A 82 -3.93 -10.52 3.51
CA ILE A 82 -3.17 -10.22 2.29
C ILE A 82 -4.10 -10.30 1.09
N VAL A 83 -4.18 -9.21 0.31
CA VAL A 83 -4.97 -9.13 -0.93
C VAL A 83 -4.09 -9.49 -2.13
N GLU A 84 -2.88 -8.92 -2.18
CA GLU A 84 -1.94 -9.10 -3.28
C GLU A 84 -0.50 -9.03 -2.76
N VAL A 85 0.34 -9.93 -3.26
CA VAL A 85 1.79 -9.86 -3.13
C VAL A 85 2.35 -10.11 -4.53
N GLN A 86 3.02 -9.11 -5.07
CA GLN A 86 3.72 -9.22 -6.34
C GLN A 86 5.18 -8.85 -6.12
N GLY A 87 6.06 -9.84 -6.11
CA GLY A 87 7.51 -9.65 -6.00
C GLY A 87 8.22 -10.13 -7.27
N THR A 88 9.20 -9.37 -7.73
CA THR A 88 10.04 -9.70 -8.87
C THR A 88 11.50 -9.62 -8.45
N ALA A 89 12.29 -10.67 -8.74
CA ALA A 89 13.73 -10.58 -8.65
C ALA A 89 14.26 -10.15 -10.01
N GLU A 90 14.72 -8.89 -10.12
CA GLU A 90 15.34 -8.39 -11.36
C GLU A 90 16.78 -8.90 -11.51
N GLY A 91 17.46 -9.15 -10.38
CA GLY A 91 18.79 -9.72 -10.31
C GLY A 91 18.82 -11.12 -9.70
N ALA A 92 19.41 -11.23 -8.50
CA ALA A 92 19.51 -12.50 -7.79
C ALA A 92 18.14 -12.92 -7.23
N PRO A 93 17.74 -14.20 -7.35
CA PRO A 93 16.53 -14.69 -6.70
C PRO A 93 16.60 -14.49 -5.18
N PHE A 94 15.53 -13.95 -4.58
CA PHE A 94 15.47 -13.79 -3.13
C PHE A 94 15.16 -15.13 -2.43
N SER A 95 15.72 -15.28 -1.23
CA SER A 95 15.46 -16.44 -0.38
C SER A 95 14.07 -16.34 0.27
N ARG A 96 13.55 -17.46 0.79
CA ARG A 96 12.31 -17.43 1.58
C ARG A 96 12.42 -16.52 2.81
N ALA A 97 13.57 -16.53 3.48
CA ALA A 97 13.81 -15.66 4.64
C ALA A 97 13.78 -14.18 4.24
N THR A 98 14.29 -13.83 3.06
CA THR A 98 14.21 -12.47 2.51
C THR A 98 12.77 -12.07 2.22
N LEU A 99 11.99 -12.95 1.58
CA LEU A 99 10.57 -12.70 1.33
C LEU A 99 9.80 -12.45 2.63
N GLU A 100 10.02 -13.27 3.66
CA GLU A 100 9.39 -13.11 4.97
C GLU A 100 9.76 -11.77 5.61
N ALA A 101 11.05 -11.38 5.59
CA ALA A 101 11.48 -10.09 6.10
C ALA A 101 10.83 -8.90 5.38
N LEU A 102 10.68 -8.99 4.06
CA LEU A 102 10.00 -7.95 3.27
C LEU A 102 8.50 -7.88 3.59
N LEU A 103 7.84 -9.02 3.80
CA LEU A 103 6.43 -9.07 4.21
C LEU A 103 6.20 -8.48 5.60
N ASP A 104 7.10 -8.75 6.56
CA ASP A 104 7.05 -8.16 7.90
C ASP A 104 7.20 -6.64 7.85
N LEU A 105 8.11 -6.16 6.99
CA LEU A 105 8.33 -4.74 6.77
C LEU A 105 7.13 -4.07 6.12
N ALA A 106 6.56 -4.69 5.07
CA ALA A 106 5.34 -4.22 4.42
C ALA A 106 4.16 -4.17 5.39
N THR A 107 3.98 -5.20 6.22
CA THR A 107 2.92 -5.25 7.25
C THR A 107 3.04 -4.07 8.21
N THR A 108 4.26 -3.76 8.66
CA THR A 108 4.53 -2.61 9.54
C THR A 108 4.25 -1.28 8.85
N GLY A 109 4.66 -1.13 7.59
CA GLY A 109 4.40 0.06 6.79
C GLY A 109 2.90 0.30 6.55
N ILE A 110 2.19 -0.74 6.14
CA ILE A 110 0.75 -0.71 5.90
C ILE A 110 -0.01 -0.31 7.17
N ALA A 111 0.37 -0.82 8.35
CA ALA A 111 -0.26 -0.39 9.61
C ALA A 111 -0.15 1.13 9.84
N ARG A 112 0.97 1.76 9.48
CA ARG A 112 1.18 3.21 9.58
C ARG A 112 0.35 3.98 8.54
N ILE A 113 0.28 3.46 7.32
CA ILE A 113 -0.54 4.03 6.24
C ILE A 113 -2.01 3.98 6.63
N SER A 114 -2.50 2.83 7.09
CA SER A 114 -3.88 2.66 7.56
C SER A 114 -4.24 3.64 8.67
N ALA A 115 -3.35 3.84 9.65
CA ALA A 115 -3.55 4.84 10.69
C ALA A 115 -3.67 6.27 10.13
N SER A 116 -2.88 6.61 9.12
CA SER A 116 -2.91 7.91 8.45
C SER A 116 -4.18 8.11 7.60
N GLN A 117 -4.64 7.06 6.90
CA GLN A 117 -5.91 7.08 6.18
C GLN A 117 -7.09 7.32 7.13
N GLN A 118 -7.11 6.66 8.28
CA GLN A 118 -8.14 6.87 9.30
C GLN A 118 -8.09 8.28 9.92
N ALA A 119 -6.90 8.86 10.06
CA ALA A 119 -6.76 10.24 10.53
C ALA A 119 -7.30 11.24 9.50
N ALA A 120 -7.02 11.02 8.21
CA ALA A 120 -7.52 11.87 7.12
C ALA A 120 -9.05 11.89 7.06
N LEU A 121 -9.70 10.72 7.15
CA LEU A 121 -11.17 10.60 7.12
C LEU A 121 -11.90 11.17 8.35
N LYS A 122 -11.17 11.53 9.42
CA LYS A 122 -11.74 12.15 10.63
C LYS A 122 -11.57 13.67 10.66
N ALA A 123 -10.83 14.24 9.71
CA ALA A 123 -10.51 15.66 9.70
C ALA A 123 -11.65 16.53 9.14
N ASP A 124 -12.75 15.91 8.70
CA ASP A 124 -13.96 16.52 8.16
C ASP A 124 -15.17 16.39 9.12
#